data_AF-A0A848DBC3-F1
#
_entry.id   AF-A0A848DBC3-F1
#
_cell.length_a   1.000
_cell.length_b   1.000
_cell.length_c   1.000
_cell.angle_alpha   90.00
_cell.angle_beta   90.00
_cell.angle_gamma   90.00
#
_symmetry.space_group_name_H-M   'P 1'
#
loop_
_entity.id
_entity.type
_entity.pdbx_description
1 polymer ?
#
loop_
_entity_poly.entity_id
_entity_poly.type
_entity_poly.pdbx_seq_one_letter_code
_entity_poly.pdbx_strand_id
1 'polypeptide(L)'
;MNRVKRAIKNLEPLIDEATNFETRRRRGRKTDLETKQKLTILLLKDLFGKSNRMMASMIAVFSLLSEIDVNYKTVERLYSDPEVEIAIRNMHLLILIPKLRLIYVI
;
A
#
# COMPACT_ATOMS: atom_id res chain seq x y z
N MET A 1 21.84 1.74 -12.15
CA MET A 1 21.30 1.88 -10.79
C MET A 1 20.25 2.99 -10.60
N ASN A 2 19.86 3.75 -11.64
CA ASN A 2 18.99 4.94 -11.51
C ASN A 2 17.48 4.71 -11.74
N ARG A 3 17.08 3.57 -12.31
CA ARG A 3 15.66 3.29 -12.67
C ARG A 3 14.82 2.90 -11.46
N VAL A 4 15.34 2.01 -10.60
CA VAL A 4 14.64 1.56 -9.38
C VAL A 4 14.43 2.71 -8.41
N LYS A 5 15.47 3.52 -8.12
CA LYS A 5 15.34 4.71 -7.27
C LYS A 5 14.31 5.71 -7.81
N ARG A 6 14.24 5.88 -9.14
CA ARG A 6 13.25 6.78 -9.78
C ARG A 6 11.84 6.21 -9.72
N ALA A 7 11.68 4.89 -9.92
CA ALA A 7 10.40 4.22 -9.76
C ALA A 7 9.87 4.31 -8.32
N ILE A 8 10.74 4.11 -7.32
CA ILE A 8 10.40 4.27 -5.90
C ILE A 8 9.99 5.72 -5.60
N LYS A 9 10.74 6.73 -6.10
CA LYS A 9 10.36 8.15 -5.93
C LYS A 9 9.00 8.49 -6.56
N ASN A 10 8.68 7.88 -7.69
CA ASN A 10 7.39 8.11 -8.37
C ASN A 10 6.24 7.32 -7.72
N LEU A 11 6.54 6.34 -6.87
CA LEU A 11 5.54 5.50 -6.22
C LEU A 11 4.84 6.22 -5.07
N GLU A 12 5.57 7.04 -4.32
CA GLU A 12 5.04 7.74 -3.14
C GLU A 12 3.87 8.67 -3.47
N PRO A 13 3.93 9.54 -4.50
CA PRO A 13 2.78 10.37 -4.90
C PRO A 13 1.56 9.53 -5.32
N LEU A 14 1.78 8.37 -5.96
CA LEU A 14 0.69 7.47 -6.34
C LEU A 14 0.02 6.82 -5.14
N ILE A 15 0.80 6.46 -4.12
CA ILE A 15 0.28 5.93 -2.85
C ILE A 15 -0.55 7.02 -2.14
N ASP A 16 -0.05 8.25 -2.10
CA ASP A 16 -0.75 9.37 -1.48
C ASP A 16 -2.10 9.66 -2.16
N GLU A 17 -2.10 9.78 -3.50
CA GLU A 17 -3.33 10.01 -4.26
C GLU A 17 -4.29 8.82 -4.18
N ALA A 18 -3.78 7.58 -4.18
CA ALA A 18 -4.60 6.37 -4.07
C ALA A 18 -5.30 6.23 -2.71
N THR A 19 -4.69 6.78 -1.65
CA THR A 19 -5.19 6.69 -0.27
C THR A 19 -5.92 7.95 0.21
N ASN A 20 -6.01 8.97 -0.64
CA ASN A 20 -6.75 10.20 -0.37
C ASN A 20 -8.27 10.00 -0.53
N PHE A 21 -8.87 9.26 0.40
CA PHE A 21 -10.31 9.08 0.49
C PHE A 21 -10.75 8.93 1.93
N GLU A 22 -11.96 9.39 2.22
CA GLU A 22 -12.56 9.23 3.54
C GLU A 22 -13.31 7.90 3.62
N THR A 23 -13.08 7.15 4.70
CA THR A 23 -13.83 5.94 5.00
C THR A 23 -14.72 6.16 6.21
N ARG A 24 -16.02 5.86 6.07
CA ARG A 24 -16.90 5.74 7.23
C ARG A 24 -16.68 4.37 7.86
N ARG A 25 -15.73 4.27 8.79
CA ARG A 25 -15.49 3.03 9.54
C ARG A 25 -16.77 2.60 10.28
N ARG A 26 -17.26 1.39 9.99
CA ARG A 26 -18.28 0.73 10.81
C ARG A 26 -17.67 0.33 12.16
N ARG A 27 -18.50 0.24 13.20
CA ARG A 27 -18.12 -0.15 14.58
C ARG A 27 -17.09 -1.30 14.59
N GLY A 28 -15.95 -1.08 15.24
CA GLY A 28 -14.86 -2.04 15.38
C GLY A 28 -13.65 -1.44 16.12
N ARG A 29 -12.68 -2.28 16.50
CA ARG A 29 -11.42 -1.82 17.12
C ARG A 29 -10.66 -0.95 16.12
N LYS A 30 -10.22 0.24 16.55
CA LYS A 30 -9.34 1.10 15.73
C LYS A 30 -8.10 0.29 15.35
N THR A 31 -7.81 0.23 14.05
CA THR A 31 -6.55 -0.34 13.57
C THR A 31 -5.44 0.66 13.87
N ASP A 32 -4.31 0.19 14.38
CA ASP A 32 -3.14 1.04 14.63
C ASP A 32 -2.44 1.48 13.32
N LEU A 33 -2.81 0.85 12.20
CA LEU A 33 -2.30 1.17 10.86
C LEU A 33 -3.25 2.11 10.11
N GLU A 34 -2.68 3.15 9.51
CA GLU A 34 -3.32 4.01 8.50
C GLU A 34 -3.40 3.31 7.14
N THR A 35 -4.37 3.68 6.30
CA THR A 35 -4.55 3.10 4.95
C THR A 35 -3.29 3.17 4.10
N LYS A 36 -2.55 4.28 4.17
CA LYS A 36 -1.23 4.45 3.52
C LYS A 36 -0.25 3.37 3.96
N GLN A 37 -0.10 3.17 5.27
CA GLN A 37 0.81 2.16 5.83
C GLN A 37 0.40 0.75 5.41
N LYS A 38 -0.90 0.44 5.47
CA LYS A 38 -1.44 -0.86 5.02
C LYS A 38 -1.09 -1.15 3.55
N LEU A 39 -1.35 -0.19 2.66
CA LEU A 39 -1.06 -0.32 1.23
C LEU A 39 0.45 -0.50 0.99
N THR A 40 1.27 0.31 1.64
CA THR A 40 2.74 0.23 1.55
C THR A 40 3.26 -1.15 1.96
N ILE A 41 2.80 -1.70 3.09
CA ILE A 41 3.18 -3.04 3.55
C ILE A 41 2.85 -4.10 2.51
N LEU A 42 1.66 -4.03 1.90
CA LEU A 42 1.24 -5.00 0.89
C LEU A 42 2.10 -4.94 -0.37
N LEU A 43 2.36 -3.74 -0.89
CA LEU A 43 3.20 -3.52 -2.07
C LEU A 43 4.62 -4.05 -1.86
N LEU A 44 5.17 -3.84 -0.67
CA LEU A 44 6.50 -4.33 -0.31
C LEU A 44 6.51 -5.85 -0.22
N LYS A 45 5.50 -6.46 0.41
CA LYS A 45 5.38 -7.92 0.44
C LYS A 45 5.37 -8.50 -0.97
N ASP A 46 4.62 -7.90 -1.90
CA ASP A 46 4.57 -8.37 -3.29
C ASP A 46 5.88 -8.11 -4.04
N LEU A 47 6.56 -6.99 -3.81
CA LEU A 47 7.88 -6.70 -4.37
C LEU A 47 8.94 -7.74 -3.98
N PHE A 48 8.92 -8.20 -2.72
CA PHE A 48 9.89 -9.19 -2.24
C PHE A 48 9.62 -10.61 -2.76
N GLY A 49 8.40 -10.90 -3.23
CA GLY A 49 8.06 -12.20 -3.84
C GLY A 49 8.31 -13.41 -2.92
N LYS A 50 8.29 -13.21 -1.60
CA LYS A 50 8.52 -14.26 -0.59
C LYS A 50 7.21 -14.75 0.00
N SER A 51 7.23 -15.96 0.56
CA SER A 51 6.09 -16.51 1.29
C SER A 51 5.81 -15.69 2.55
N ASN A 52 4.56 -15.66 3.01
CA ASN A 52 4.14 -14.91 4.20
C ASN A 52 4.98 -15.25 5.45
N ARG A 53 5.49 -16.49 5.55
CA ARG A 53 6.37 -16.92 6.67
C ARG A 53 7.76 -16.29 6.61
N MET A 54 8.36 -16.17 5.42
CA MET A 54 9.63 -15.46 5.25
C MET A 54 9.49 -13.95 5.42
N MET A 55 8.30 -13.42 5.19
CA MET A 55 7.99 -12.02 5.40
C MET A 55 8.06 -11.64 6.89
N ALA A 56 7.95 -12.60 7.84
CA ALA A 56 8.03 -12.32 9.28
C ALA A 56 9.32 -11.58 9.69
N SER A 57 10.47 -11.97 9.16
CA SER A 57 11.75 -11.30 9.42
C SER A 57 11.80 -9.90 8.79
N MET A 58 11.20 -9.73 7.61
CA MET A 58 11.10 -8.44 6.93
C MET A 58 10.15 -7.49 7.65
N ILE A 59 9.07 -8.03 8.20
CA ILE A 59 8.09 -7.30 8.99
C ILE A 59 8.74 -6.80 10.28
N ALA A 60 9.62 -7.56 10.92
CA ALA A 60 10.38 -7.06 12.07
C ALA A 60 11.21 -5.81 11.73
N VAL A 61 11.80 -5.76 10.53
CA VAL A 61 12.50 -4.56 10.02
C VAL A 61 11.51 -3.42 9.76
N PHE A 62 10.32 -3.70 9.23
CA PHE A 62 9.27 -2.69 9.07
C PHE A 62 8.77 -2.15 10.40
N SER A 63 8.53 -3.02 11.39
CA SER A 63 8.10 -2.62 12.72
C SER A 63 9.14 -1.73 13.39
N LEU A 64 10.43 -2.01 13.17
CA LEU A 64 11.53 -1.17 13.64
C LEU A 64 11.60 0.18 12.91
N LEU A 65 11.30 0.23 11.61
CA LEU A 65 11.34 1.47 10.81
C LEU A 65 10.07 2.34 10.93
N SER A 66 8.93 1.74 11.26
CA SER A 66 7.62 2.40 11.32
C SER A 66 7.10 2.60 12.74
N GLU A 67 7.81 2.11 13.76
CA GLU A 67 7.41 2.10 15.18
C GLU A 67 6.08 1.37 15.46
N ILE A 68 5.56 0.61 14.49
CA ILE A 68 4.29 -0.12 14.61
C ILE A 68 4.58 -1.61 14.66
N ASP A 69 4.08 -2.30 15.68
CA ASP A 69 4.23 -3.75 15.80
C ASP A 69 3.31 -4.48 14.79
N VAL A 70 3.82 -4.65 13.58
CA VAL A 70 3.18 -5.45 12.55
C VAL A 70 3.68 -6.89 12.69
N ASN A 71 2.79 -7.87 12.51
CA ASN A 71 3.18 -9.27 12.42
C ASN A 71 2.64 -9.88 11.11
N TYR A 72 3.05 -11.11 10.81
CA TYR A 72 2.64 -11.77 9.56
C TYR A 72 1.11 -11.93 9.42
N LYS A 73 0.38 -12.11 10.55
CA LYS A 73 -1.08 -12.20 10.54
C LYS A 73 -1.73 -10.85 10.23
N THR A 74 -1.10 -9.75 10.63
CA THR A 74 -1.55 -8.41 10.23
C THR A 74 -1.52 -8.29 8.71
N VAL A 75 -0.42 -8.68 8.07
CA VAL A 75 -0.29 -8.66 6.60
C VAL A 75 -1.32 -9.57 5.93
N GLU A 76 -1.53 -10.76 6.46
CA GLU A 76 -2.50 -11.71 5.91
C GLU A 76 -3.93 -11.16 5.94
N ARG A 77 -4.28 -10.39 6.98
CA ARG A 77 -5.58 -9.71 7.09
C ARG A 77 -5.74 -8.52 6.15
N LEU A 78 -4.65 -7.88 5.72
CA LEU A 78 -4.71 -6.75 4.77
C LEU A 78 -5.31 -7.16 3.42
N TYR A 79 -5.17 -8.43 3.02
CA TYR A 79 -5.80 -8.96 1.81
C TYR A 79 -7.33 -8.92 1.82
N SER A 80 -7.94 -8.85 3.01
CA SER A 80 -9.38 -8.76 3.18
C SER A 80 -9.84 -7.41 3.74
N ASP A 81 -8.95 -6.42 3.79
CA ASP A 81 -9.27 -5.08 4.27
C ASP A 81 -9.90 -4.24 3.13
N PRO A 82 -11.17 -3.82 3.26
CA PRO A 82 -11.83 -3.04 2.21
C PRO A 82 -11.15 -1.69 1.91
N GLU A 83 -10.50 -1.07 2.91
CA GLU A 83 -9.75 0.18 2.68
C GLU A 83 -8.55 -0.08 1.76
N VAL A 84 -7.89 -1.23 1.94
CA VAL A 84 -6.76 -1.65 1.11
C VAL A 84 -7.21 -2.01 -0.30
N GLU A 85 -8.33 -2.71 -0.44
CA GLU A 85 -8.91 -3.04 -1.76
C GLU A 85 -9.23 -1.78 -2.58
N ILE A 86 -9.89 -0.78 -1.95
CA ILE A 86 -10.17 0.51 -2.59
C ILE A 86 -8.88 1.22 -2.99
N ALA A 87 -7.88 1.25 -2.10
CA ALA A 87 -6.61 1.90 -2.36
C ALA A 87 -5.84 1.24 -3.53
N ILE A 88 -5.82 -0.10 -3.62
CA ILE A 88 -5.23 -0.83 -4.75
C ILE A 88 -5.96 -0.49 -6.04
N ARG A 89 -7.30 -0.47 -6.02
CA ARG A 89 -8.11 -0.11 -7.20
C ARG A 89 -7.80 1.31 -7.66
N ASN A 90 -7.75 2.27 -6.74
CA ASN A 90 -7.40 3.66 -7.06
C ASN A 90 -5.99 3.74 -7.65
N MET A 91 -5.02 3.05 -7.04
CA MET A 91 -3.65 3.00 -7.55
C MET A 91 -3.58 2.42 -8.96
N HIS A 92 -4.34 1.35 -9.24
CA HIS A 92 -4.44 0.76 -10.56
C HIS A 92 -5.01 1.76 -11.59
N LEU A 93 -6.07 2.49 -11.22
CA LEU A 93 -6.63 3.56 -12.06
C LEU A 93 -5.62 4.68 -12.29
N LEU A 94 -4.88 5.12 -11.27
CA LEU A 94 -3.84 6.15 -11.40
C LEU A 94 -2.65 5.73 -12.26
N ILE A 95 -2.38 4.43 -12.37
CA ILE A 95 -1.33 3.89 -13.26
C ILE A 95 -1.85 3.74 -14.70
N LEU A 96 -3.13 3.42 -14.89
CA LEU A 96 -3.73 3.22 -16.21
C LEU A 96 -4.19 4.52 -16.89
N ILE A 97 -4.80 5.43 -16.14
CA ILE A 97 -5.36 6.71 -16.61
C ILE A 97 -4.32 7.81 -16.98
N PRO A 98 -3.00 7.73 -16.69
CA PRO A 98 -2.03 8.67 -17.27
C PRO A 98 -2.06 8.69 -18.80
N LYS A 99 -2.48 7.60 -19.45
CA LYS A 99 -2.73 7.55 -20.90
C LYS A 99 -4.05 8.21 -21.35
N LEU A 100 -5.05 8.32 -20.47
CA LEU A 100 -6.36 8.93 -20.76
C LEU A 100 -6.44 10.42 -20.39
N ARG A 101 -5.58 10.91 -19.48
CA ARG A 101 -5.45 12.36 -19.19
C ARG A 101 -5.01 13.18 -20.42
N LEU A 102 -4.46 12.57 -21.47
CA LEU A 102 -4.16 13.22 -22.75
C LEU A 102 -5.37 13.36 -23.69
N ILE A 103 -6.44 12.60 -23.46
CA ILE A 103 -7.62 12.57 -24.35
C ILE A 103 -8.70 13.56 -23.87
N TYR A 104 -8.73 13.90 -22.59
CA TYR A 104 -9.69 14.86 -22.01
C TYR A 104 -9.15 16.30 -21.93
N VAL A 105 -8.01 16.59 -22.56
CA VAL A 105 -7.40 17.95 -22.63
C VAL A 105 -7.22 18.40 -24.10
N ILE A 106 -8.08 17.93 -25.00
CA ILE A 106 -8.21 18.45 -26.38
C ILE A 106 -9.68 18.77 -26.64
#